data_AF-A0A0J5GJR3-F1
#
_entry.id   AF-A0A0J5GJR3-F1
#
_cell.length_a   1.000
_cell.length_b   1.000
_cell.length_c   1.000
_cell.angle_alpha   90.00
_cell.angle_beta   90.00
_cell.angle_gamma   90.00
#
_symmetry.space_group_name_H-M   'P 1'
#
loop_
_entity.id
_entity.type
_entity.pdbx_description
1 polymer ?
#
loop_
_entity_poly.entity_id
_entity_poly.type
_entity_poly.pdbx_seq_one_letter_code
_entity_poly.pdbx_strand_id
1 'polypeptide(L)'
;MPNTPEPGLLQLLYLYFIPYWLFRDVSHGDQMLREQNYRYNREQRKYLPGYLLKWAILCTVLLASHQLARELMVLVPDWDHLFRIWTLFSGISFAVGVALMSNIMVAWSFLTFIP
;
A
#
# COMPACT_ATOMS: atom_id res chain seq x y z
N MET A 1 1.77 -25.14 22.13
CA MET A 1 1.88 -24.19 21.01
C MET A 1 3.16 -23.42 21.22
N PRO A 2 4.15 -23.47 20.30
CA PRO A 2 5.43 -22.82 20.52
C PRO A 2 5.24 -21.29 20.48
N ASN A 3 5.86 -20.62 21.45
CA ASN A 3 5.82 -19.18 21.68
C ASN A 3 6.35 -18.43 20.46
N THR A 4 5.46 -17.92 19.61
CA THR A 4 5.85 -16.93 18.59
C THR A 4 5.84 -15.57 19.27
N PRO A 5 6.94 -14.79 19.23
CA PRO A 5 6.92 -13.44 19.76
C PRO A 5 5.80 -12.65 19.08
N GLU A 6 4.99 -11.95 19.86
CA GLU A 6 3.98 -11.02 19.37
C GLU A 6 4.59 -10.16 18.25
N PRO A 7 3.98 -10.07 17.06
CA PRO A 7 4.54 -9.30 15.97
C PRO A 7 4.68 -7.84 16.40
N GLY A 8 5.87 -7.27 16.20
CA GLY A 8 6.13 -5.88 16.55
C GLY A 8 5.22 -4.91 15.77
N LEU A 9 5.01 -3.71 16.30
CA LEU A 9 4.12 -2.70 15.71
C LEU A 9 4.43 -2.41 14.23
N LEU A 10 5.72 -2.33 13.87
CA LEU A 10 6.14 -2.12 12.47
C LEU A 10 5.76 -3.29 11.56
N GLN A 11 5.82 -4.52 12.07
CA GLN A 11 5.42 -5.71 11.34
C GLN A 11 3.91 -5.73 11.13
N LEU A 12 3.13 -5.35 12.14
CA LEU A 12 1.68 -5.20 12.02
C LEU A 12 1.29 -4.13 11.00
N LEU A 13 1.98 -2.98 10.99
CA LEU A 13 1.75 -1.93 9.99
C LEU A 13 2.08 -2.43 8.59
N TYR A 14 3.21 -3.11 8.40
CA TYR A 14 3.56 -3.76 7.14
C TYR A 14 2.46 -4.75 6.69
N LEU A 15 2.03 -5.62 7.61
CA LEU A 15 0.92 -6.58 7.44
C LEU A 15 -0.47 -5.95 7.35
N TYR A 16 -0.60 -4.64 7.51
CA TYR A 16 -1.88 -3.96 7.36
C TYR A 16 -1.97 -3.20 6.03
N PHE A 17 -0.84 -2.70 5.53
CA PHE A 17 -0.78 -1.83 4.36
C PHE A 17 -0.33 -2.55 3.08
N ILE A 18 0.46 -3.63 3.14
CA ILE A 18 1.18 -4.17 1.97
C ILE A 18 0.73 -5.58 1.56
N PRO A 19 -0.23 -5.80 0.64
CA PRO A 19 -0.88 -7.11 0.45
C PRO A 19 0.02 -8.28 0.00
N TYR A 20 1.29 -8.03 -0.37
CA TYR A 20 2.17 -9.01 -1.00
C TYR A 20 2.52 -10.21 -0.12
N TRP A 21 2.42 -10.12 1.21
CA TRP A 21 2.66 -11.28 2.09
C TRP A 21 1.64 -12.40 1.87
N LEU A 22 0.48 -12.09 1.28
CA LEU A 22 -0.60 -13.05 1.05
C LEU A 22 -0.28 -13.99 -0.12
N PHE A 23 0.64 -13.62 -1.00
CA PHE A 23 0.97 -14.33 -2.22
C PHE A 23 2.18 -15.24 -2.01
N ARG A 24 2.13 -16.42 -2.62
CA ARG A 24 3.22 -17.39 -2.67
C ARG A 24 4.06 -17.18 -3.92
N ASP A 25 5.35 -17.48 -3.82
CA ASP A 25 6.23 -17.43 -4.97
C ASP A 25 5.91 -18.57 -5.95
N VAL A 26 5.83 -18.22 -7.24
CA VAL A 26 5.53 -19.12 -8.37
C VAL A 26 6.76 -19.25 -9.29
N SER A 27 7.86 -18.56 -8.99
CA SER A 27 9.07 -18.51 -9.82
C SER A 27 9.95 -19.75 -9.65
N HIS A 28 9.83 -20.45 -8.52
CA HIS A 28 10.66 -21.60 -8.14
C HIS A 28 9.83 -22.87 -7.91
N GLY A 29 10.41 -24.03 -8.22
CA GLY A 29 9.82 -25.36 -7.97
C GLY A 29 9.32 -26.10 -9.22
N ASP A 30 8.89 -27.35 -9.01
CA ASP A 30 8.32 -28.21 -10.04
C ASP A 30 7.03 -27.62 -10.63
N GLN A 31 6.71 -27.98 -11.89
CA GLN A 31 5.52 -27.48 -12.60
C GLN A 31 4.23 -27.62 -11.80
N MET A 32 4.03 -28.77 -11.14
CA MET A 32 2.85 -29.02 -10.32
C MET A 32 2.76 -28.09 -9.11
N LEU A 33 3.90 -27.78 -8.46
CA LEU A 33 3.94 -26.87 -7.31
C LEU A 33 3.65 -25.43 -7.73
N ARG A 34 4.14 -25.02 -8.92
CA ARG A 34 3.89 -23.69 -9.49
C ARG A 34 2.41 -23.50 -9.81
N GLU A 35 1.76 -24.49 -10.41
CA GLU A 35 0.31 -24.43 -10.68
C GLU A 35 -0.51 -24.35 -9.39
N GLN A 36 -0.15 -25.10 -8.36
CA GLN A 36 -0.81 -25.05 -7.05
C GLN A 36 -0.67 -23.67 -6.39
N ASN A 37 0.55 -23.11 -6.38
CA ASN A 37 0.80 -21.78 -5.83
C ASN A 37 0.08 -20.68 -6.63
N TYR A 38 -0.01 -20.82 -7.95
CA TYR A 38 -0.76 -19.89 -8.79
C TYR A 38 -2.28 -19.92 -8.49
N ARG A 39 -2.88 -21.10 -8.38
CA ARG A 39 -4.30 -21.24 -8.00
C ARG A 39 -4.58 -20.61 -6.64
N TYR A 40 -3.71 -20.87 -5.66
CA TYR A 40 -3.79 -20.23 -4.35
C TYR A 40 -3.75 -18.70 -4.46
N ASN A 41 -2.76 -18.14 -5.16
CA ASN A 41 -2.64 -16.70 -5.38
C ASN A 41 -3.88 -16.10 -6.02
N ARG A 42 -4.49 -16.82 -6.98
CA ARG A 42 -5.71 -16.39 -7.66
C ARG A 42 -6.90 -16.31 -6.72
N GLU A 43 -7.05 -17.23 -5.76
CA GLU A 43 -8.10 -17.16 -4.73
C GLU A 43 -7.92 -15.96 -3.79
N GLN A 44 -6.68 -15.55 -3.55
CA GLN A 44 -6.35 -14.40 -2.70
C GLN A 44 -6.60 -13.03 -3.36
N ARG A 45 -6.84 -12.98 -4.69
CA ARG A 45 -7.10 -11.73 -5.42
C ARG A 45 -8.23 -10.89 -4.83
N LYS A 46 -9.21 -11.53 -4.19
CA LYS A 46 -10.40 -10.90 -3.58
C LYS A 46 -10.06 -9.86 -2.51
N TYR A 47 -8.88 -9.94 -1.90
CA TYR A 47 -8.45 -9.00 -0.87
C TYR A 47 -7.83 -7.73 -1.47
N LEU A 48 -7.27 -7.77 -2.68
CA LEU A 48 -6.57 -6.64 -3.31
C LEU A 48 -7.44 -5.37 -3.47
N PRO A 49 -8.72 -5.44 -3.88
CA PRO A 49 -9.59 -4.27 -3.92
C PRO A 49 -9.75 -3.58 -2.55
N GLY A 50 -9.74 -4.36 -1.46
CA GLY A 50 -9.77 -3.82 -0.10
C GLY A 50 -8.51 -3.00 0.23
N TYR A 51 -7.33 -3.46 -0.21
CA TYR A 51 -6.09 -2.69 -0.07
C TYR A 51 -6.08 -1.44 -0.95
N LEU A 52 -6.58 -1.54 -2.19
CA LEU A 52 -6.74 -0.38 -3.07
C LEU A 52 -7.59 0.70 -2.41
N LEU A 53 -8.72 0.32 -1.79
CA LEU A 53 -9.59 1.27 -1.10
C LEU A 53 -8.89 1.93 0.09
N LYS A 54 -8.17 1.16 0.93
CA LYS A 54 -7.39 1.72 2.06
C LYS A 54 -6.38 2.77 1.58
N TRP A 55 -5.62 2.44 0.54
CA TRP A 55 -4.64 3.37 -0.03
C TRP A 55 -5.29 4.56 -0.73
N ALA A 56 -6.45 4.40 -1.37
CA ALA A 56 -7.20 5.50 -1.96
C ALA A 56 -7.66 6.50 -0.89
N ILE A 57 -8.17 6.00 0.25
CA ILE A 57 -8.54 6.84 1.40
C ILE A 57 -7.31 7.57 1.94
N LEU A 58 -6.19 6.85 2.15
CA LEU A 58 -4.96 7.45 2.65
C LEU A 58 -4.42 8.54 1.70
N CYS A 59 -4.39 8.28 0.40
CA CYS A 59 -3.99 9.25 -0.61
C CYS A 59 -4.90 10.48 -0.61
N THR A 60 -6.21 10.29 -0.46
CA THR A 60 -7.17 11.40 -0.35
C THR A 60 -6.88 12.26 0.87
N VAL A 61 -6.63 11.64 2.03
CA VAL A 61 -6.25 12.35 3.27
C VAL A 61 -4.92 13.09 3.10
N LEU A 62 -3.93 12.48 2.47
CA LEU A 62 -2.63 13.12 2.21
C LEU A 62 -2.78 14.33 1.29
N LEU A 63 -3.59 14.23 0.24
CA LEU A 63 -3.87 15.33 -0.68
C LEU A 63 -4.61 16.47 0.02
N ALA A 64 -5.60 16.16 0.86
CA ALA A 64 -6.29 17.15 1.69
C ALA A 64 -5.32 17.82 2.69
N SER A 65 -4.42 17.04 3.31
CA SER A 65 -3.39 17.57 4.22
C SER A 65 -2.42 18.51 3.50
N HIS A 66 -2.08 18.20 2.26
CA HIS A 66 -1.22 19.02 1.42
C HIS A 66 -1.88 20.37 1.10
N GLN A 67 -3.17 20.36 0.75
CA GLN A 67 -3.93 21.60 0.51
C GLN A 67 -4.02 22.43 1.78
N LEU A 68 -4.34 21.80 2.91
CA LEU A 68 -4.42 22.47 4.21
C LEU A 68 -3.09 23.13 4.61
N ALA A 69 -1.96 22.43 4.44
CA ALA A 69 -0.64 22.98 4.75
C ALA A 69 -0.34 24.23 3.90
N ARG A 70 -0.75 24.23 2.62
CA ARG A 70 -0.58 25.39 1.73
C ARG A 70 -1.47 26.57 2.10
N GLU A 71 -2.70 26.33 2.54
CA GLU A 71 -3.59 27.39 3.02
C GLU A 71 -3.05 28.03 4.32
N LEU A 72 -2.59 27.20 5.26
CA LEU A 72 -2.01 27.68 6.52
C LEU A 72 -0.72 28.48 6.30
N MET A 73 0.09 28.13 5.31
CA MET A 73 1.28 28.88 4.91
C MET A 73 0.96 30.32 4.49
N VAL A 74 -0.20 30.56 3.87
CA VAL A 74 -0.65 31.91 3.50
C VAL A 74 -1.18 32.68 4.72
N LEU A 75 -1.87 31.98 5.64
CA LEU A 75 -2.46 32.58 6.83
C LEU A 75 -1.44 32.91 7.92
N VAL A 76 -0.38 32.11 8.06
CA VAL A 76 0.64 32.26 9.11
C VAL A 76 2.04 32.21 8.48
N PRO A 77 2.52 33.32 7.88
CA PRO A 77 3.80 33.36 7.16
C PRO A 77 5.01 33.07 8.05
N ASP A 78 4.93 33.37 9.35
CA ASP A 78 6.04 33.18 10.30
C ASP A 78 6.49 31.71 10.41
N TRP A 79 5.58 30.76 10.11
CA TRP A 79 5.81 29.32 10.23
C TRP A 79 5.99 28.63 8.86
N ASP A 80 6.26 29.42 7.81
CA ASP A 80 6.39 28.97 6.42
C ASP A 80 7.28 27.72 6.26
N HIS A 81 8.45 27.70 6.90
CA HIS A 81 9.40 26.58 6.84
C HIS A 81 8.78 25.24 7.28
N LEU A 82 7.97 25.23 8.34
CA LEU A 82 7.30 24.02 8.83
C LEU A 82 6.21 23.56 7.86
N PHE A 83 5.39 24.49 7.35
CA PHE A 83 4.37 24.17 6.36
C PHE A 83 4.96 23.66 5.05
N ARG A 84 6.11 24.17 4.61
CA ARG A 84 6.84 23.64 3.45
C ARG A 84 7.29 22.20 3.67
N ILE A 85 7.89 21.89 4.82
CA ILE A 85 8.32 20.52 5.15
C ILE A 85 7.12 19.57 5.14
N TRP A 86 6.00 19.97 5.76
CA TRP A 86 4.76 19.19 5.73
C TRP A 86 4.23 19.00 4.30
N THR A 87 4.22 20.06 3.49
CA THR A 87 3.80 20.02 2.08
C THR A 87 4.64 19.04 1.26
N LEU A 88 5.96 19.02 1.47
CA LEU A 88 6.87 18.06 0.83
C LEU A 88 6.60 16.63 1.30
N PHE A 89 6.48 16.42 2.62
CA PHE A 89 6.25 15.10 3.19
C PHE A 89 4.94 14.47 2.72
N SER A 90 3.85 15.25 2.74
CA SER A 90 2.54 14.82 2.24
C SER A 90 2.56 14.49 0.75
N GLY A 91 3.25 15.30 -0.06
CA GLY A 91 3.42 15.06 -1.50
C GLY A 91 4.22 13.80 -1.83
N ILE A 92 5.36 13.59 -1.15
CA ILE A 92 6.18 12.37 -1.32
C ILE A 92 5.38 11.14 -0.91
N SER A 93 4.70 11.20 0.24
CA SER A 93 3.88 10.09 0.74
C SER A 93 2.72 9.77 -0.20
N PHE A 94 2.09 10.79 -0.79
CA PHE A 94 1.05 10.62 -1.79
C PHE A 94 1.58 9.90 -3.04
N ALA A 95 2.74 10.31 -3.56
CA ALA A 95 3.36 9.66 -4.72
C ALA A 95 3.67 8.18 -4.46
N VAL A 96 4.18 7.84 -3.26
CA VAL A 96 4.39 6.44 -2.84
C VAL A 96 3.07 5.68 -2.78
N GLY A 97 2.02 6.28 -2.21
CA GLY A 97 0.69 5.67 -2.15
C GLY A 97 0.13 5.35 -3.55
N VAL A 98 0.25 6.28 -4.50
CA VAL A 98 -0.17 6.08 -5.90
C VAL A 98 0.65 4.96 -6.56
N ALA A 99 1.96 4.90 -6.34
CA ALA A 99 2.80 3.83 -6.86
C ALA A 99 2.43 2.45 -6.28
N LEU A 100 2.07 2.37 -5.00
CA LEU A 100 1.59 1.13 -4.40
C LEU A 100 0.23 0.73 -4.97
N MET A 101 -0.69 1.68 -5.13
CA MET A 101 -1.98 1.43 -5.77
C MET A 101 -1.84 0.92 -7.20
N SER A 102 -0.93 1.50 -8.00
CA SER A 102 -0.71 1.04 -9.38
C SER A 102 -0.21 -0.40 -9.41
N ASN A 103 0.75 -0.77 -8.55
CA ASN A 103 1.24 -2.14 -8.46
C ASN A 103 0.16 -3.13 -7.99
N ILE A 104 -0.67 -2.74 -7.02
CA ILE A 104 -1.79 -3.58 -6.55
C ILE A 104 -2.83 -3.76 -7.67
N MET A 105 -3.13 -2.68 -8.42
CA MET A 105 -4.07 -2.72 -9.53
C MET A 105 -3.57 -3.62 -10.66
N VAL A 106 -2.28 -3.54 -11.00
CA VAL A 106 -1.64 -4.42 -11.99
C VAL A 106 -1.71 -5.87 -11.53
N ALA A 107 -1.37 -6.17 -10.28
CA ALA A 107 -1.44 -7.52 -9.72
C ALA A 107 -2.88 -8.08 -9.75
N TRP A 108 -3.86 -7.26 -9.38
CA TRP A 108 -5.27 -7.64 -9.41
C TRP A 108 -5.75 -7.90 -10.85
N SER A 109 -5.38 -7.05 -11.79
CA SER A 109 -5.73 -7.19 -13.21
C SER A 109 -5.13 -8.46 -13.79
N PHE A 110 -3.85 -8.72 -13.50
CA PHE A 110 -3.15 -9.93 -13.93
C PHE A 110 -3.87 -11.20 -13.45
N LEU A 111 -4.21 -11.30 -12.16
CA LEU A 111 -4.91 -12.46 -11.58
C LEU A 111 -6.37 -12.60 -12.01
N THR A 112 -6.94 -11.53 -12.57
CA THR A 112 -8.34 -11.50 -13.04
C THR A 112 -8.43 -11.90 -14.50
N PHE A 113 -7.61 -11.32 -15.37
CA PHE A 113 -7.73 -11.45 -16.82
C PHE A 113 -6.80 -12.52 -17.41
N ILE A 114 -5.67 -12.83 -16.78
CA ILE A 114 -4.77 -13.86 -17.29
C ILE A 114 -5.18 -15.20 -16.67
N PRO A 115 -5.50 -16.22 -17.50
CA PRO A 115 -5.88 -17.55 -17.04
C PRO A 115 -4.71 -18.38 -16.52
#